data_AF-A0A963CTI6-F1
#
_entry.id   AF-A0A963CTI6-F1
#
_cell.length_a   1.000
_cell.length_b   1.000
_cell.length_c   1.000
_cell.angle_alpha   90.00
_cell.angle_beta   90.00
_cell.angle_gamma   90.00
#
_symmetry.space_group_name_H-M   'P 1'
#
loop_
_entity.id
_entity.type
_entity.pdbx_description
1 polymer ?
#
loop_
_entity_poly.entity_id
_entity_poly.type
_entity_poly.pdbx_seq_one_letter_code
_entity_poly.pdbx_strand_id
1 'polypeptide(L)'
;VVAIGYADGYPRHAPAGTPLLVNGSRVPLVGRVSMDMVTVDLRGQPQARVGDPVVLWGRGLPAEEIAEAAGTISYELFCGVTQRVKFSEEELG
;
A
#
# COMPACT_ATOMS: atom_id res chain seq x y z
N VAL A 1 10.65 5.45 0.72
CA VAL A 1 10.28 4.51 -0.37
C VAL A 1 9.83 3.23 0.30
N VAL A 2 8.76 2.61 -0.20
CA VAL A 2 8.18 1.37 0.32
C VAL A 2 8.50 0.25 -0.67
N ALA A 3 8.90 -0.93 -0.16
CA ALA A 3 9.27 -2.09 -0.95
C ALA A 3 8.03 -2.88 -1.42
N ILE A 4 7.25 -2.23 -2.28
CA ILE A 4 6.10 -2.80 -2.98
C ILE A 4 5.94 -2.08 -4.32
N GLY A 5 5.55 -2.79 -5.37
CA GLY A 5 5.14 -2.17 -6.61
C GLY A 5 4.09 -2.97 -7.36
N TYR A 6 3.91 -2.64 -8.64
CA TYR A 6 2.88 -3.30 -9.44
C TYR A 6 3.19 -4.75 -9.78
N ALA A 7 4.46 -5.18 -9.68
CA ALA A 7 4.81 -6.60 -9.84
C ALA A 7 4.37 -7.45 -8.64
N ASP A 8 4.05 -6.83 -7.51
CA ASP A 8 3.51 -7.49 -6.31
C ASP A 8 1.97 -7.48 -6.29
N GLY A 9 1.34 -6.73 -7.22
CA GLY A 9 -0.10 -6.60 -7.34
C GLY A 9 -0.66 -5.23 -6.96
N TYR A 10 0.19 -4.28 -6.53
CA TYR A 10 -0.29 -2.93 -6.22
C TYR A 10 -0.71 -2.18 -7.51
N PRO A 11 -1.84 -1.46 -7.55
CA PRO A 11 -2.34 -0.89 -8.79
C PRO A 11 -1.36 0.10 -9.42
N ARG A 12 -0.85 -0.22 -10.62
CA ARG A 12 0.09 0.66 -11.34
C ARG A 12 -0.46 2.07 -11.58
N HIS A 13 -1.78 2.16 -11.71
CA HIS A 13 -2.51 3.39 -12.01
C HIS A 13 -3.01 4.12 -10.75
N ALA A 14 -2.68 3.65 -9.54
CA ALA A 14 -2.99 4.38 -8.32
C ALA A 14 -2.40 5.81 -8.39
N PRO A 15 -3.24 6.85 -8.30
CA PRO A 15 -2.80 8.23 -8.46
C PRO A 15 -1.97 8.71 -7.25
N ALA A 16 -1.21 9.79 -7.45
CA ALA A 16 -0.65 10.53 -6.32
C ALA A 16 -1.79 10.99 -5.39
N GLY A 17 -1.59 10.85 -4.08
CA GLY A 17 -2.62 11.08 -3.08
C GLY A 17 -3.29 9.80 -2.56
N THR A 18 -3.18 8.65 -3.24
CA THR A 18 -3.68 7.37 -2.72
C THR A 18 -3.10 7.12 -1.32
N PRO A 19 -3.94 6.82 -0.31
CA PRO A 19 -3.48 6.70 1.06
C PRO A 19 -2.73 5.38 1.31
N LEU A 20 -1.71 5.45 2.15
CA LEU A 20 -1.07 4.32 2.81
C LEU A 20 -0.97 4.64 4.31
N LEU A 21 -0.70 3.65 5.16
CA LEU A 21 -0.33 3.90 6.56
C LEU A 21 1.14 3.61 6.79
N VAL A 22 1.86 4.51 7.45
CA VAL A 22 3.19 4.27 8.02
C VAL A 22 3.07 4.40 9.54
N ASN A 23 3.42 3.36 10.29
CA ASN A 23 3.18 3.30 11.74
C ASN A 23 1.72 3.63 12.13
N GLY A 24 0.76 3.10 11.36
CA GLY A 24 -0.67 3.32 11.58
C GLY A 24 -1.18 4.72 11.20
N SER A 25 -0.32 5.61 10.73
CA SER A 25 -0.69 6.98 10.39
C SER A 25 -0.71 7.21 8.88
N ARG A 26 -1.73 7.92 8.39
CA ARG A 26 -1.98 8.13 6.95
C ARG A 26 -0.88 8.98 6.30
N VAL A 27 -0.38 8.51 5.17
CA VAL A 27 0.57 9.20 4.29
C VAL A 27 0.12 9.05 2.82
N PRO A 28 0.24 10.10 1.99
CA PRO A 28 -0.14 10.00 0.59
C PRO A 28 0.98 9.41 -0.26
N LEU A 29 0.62 8.60 -1.26
CA LEU A 29 1.47 8.24 -2.37
C LEU A 29 1.92 9.50 -3.14
N VAL A 30 3.17 9.54 -3.58
CA VAL A 30 3.72 10.61 -4.42
C VAL A 30 4.36 10.03 -5.67
N GLY A 31 4.06 10.62 -6.82
CA GLY A 31 4.56 10.13 -8.10
C GLY A 31 3.77 8.94 -8.63
N ARG A 32 4.46 8.02 -9.32
CA ARG A 32 3.87 6.82 -9.93
C ARG A 32 4.34 5.55 -9.22
N VAL A 33 3.51 4.52 -9.26
CA VAL A 33 3.86 3.16 -8.83
C VAL A 33 4.89 2.55 -9.80
N SER A 34 6.04 2.14 -9.27
CA SER A 34 7.09 1.43 -10.01
C SER A 34 6.92 -0.08 -9.91
N MET A 35 7.79 -0.86 -10.56
CA MET A 35 7.68 -2.32 -10.57
C MET A 35 7.76 -2.91 -9.16
N ASP A 36 8.69 -2.40 -8.37
CA ASP A 36 9.03 -2.94 -7.04
C ASP A 36 8.98 -1.87 -5.92
N MET A 37 8.59 -0.63 -6.25
CA MET A 37 8.64 0.49 -5.31
C MET A 37 7.48 1.48 -5.48
N VAL A 38 7.04 2.03 -4.34
CA VAL A 38 6.22 3.26 -4.27
C VAL A 38 6.88 4.30 -3.38
N THR A 39 6.61 5.57 -3.66
CA THR A 39 7.09 6.70 -2.86
C THR A 39 5.93 7.32 -2.11
N VAL A 40 6.15 7.70 -0.86
CA VAL A 40 5.15 8.30 0.03
C VAL A 40 5.69 9.59 0.63
N ASP A 41 4.80 10.53 0.94
CA ASP A 41 5.16 11.78 1.60
C ASP A 41 5.21 11.59 3.12
N LEU A 42 6.40 11.73 3.70
CA LEU A 42 6.64 11.61 5.13
C LEU A 42 6.76 12.96 5.85
N ARG A 43 6.44 14.10 5.21
CA ARG A 43 6.51 15.42 5.87
C ARG A 43 5.68 15.49 7.16
N GLY A 44 4.55 14.78 7.22
CA GLY A 44 3.72 14.64 8.42
C GLY A 44 4.16 13.54 9.39
N GLN A 45 5.23 12.80 9.09
CA GLN A 45 5.73 11.64 9.84
C GLN A 45 7.23 11.77 10.17
N PRO A 46 7.66 12.77 10.96
CA PRO A 46 9.08 13.01 11.23
C PRO A 46 9.78 11.86 11.98
N GLN A 47 9.01 10.99 12.65
CA GLN A 47 9.53 9.85 13.39
C GLN A 47 9.60 8.57 12.55
N ALA A 48 9.14 8.56 11.30
CA ALA A 48 9.26 7.40 10.43
C ALA A 48 10.74 7.04 10.19
N ARG A 49 11.04 5.74 10.20
CA ARG A 49 12.36 5.14 10.01
C ARG A 49 12.31 4.05 8.95
N VAL A 50 13.48 3.69 8.45
CA VAL A 50 13.64 2.52 7.58
C VAL A 50 13.30 1.27 8.37
N GLY A 51 12.46 0.40 7.79
CA GLY A 51 12.00 -0.83 8.43
C GLY A 51 10.66 -0.71 9.14
N ASP A 52 10.12 0.51 9.30
CA ASP A 52 8.80 0.71 9.88
C ASP A 52 7.71 0.03 9.04
N PRO A 53 6.69 -0.56 9.68
CA PRO A 53 5.59 -1.22 8.99
C PRO A 53 4.78 -0.23 8.15
N VAL A 54 4.43 -0.68 6.94
CA VAL A 54 3.56 0.04 6.02
C VAL A 54 2.33 -0.80 5.71
N VAL A 55 1.15 -0.22 5.84
CA VAL A 55 -0.13 -0.85 5.45
C VAL A 55 -0.60 -0.24 4.14
N LEU A 56 -0.76 -1.09 3.13
CA LEU A 56 -1.22 -0.75 1.79
C LEU A 56 -2.75 -0.76 1.75
N TRP A 57 -3.32 -1.80 2.34
CA TRP A 57 -4.71 -1.96 2.76
C TRP A 57 -4.75 -3.02 3.87
N GLY A 58 -5.79 -3.00 4.71
CA GLY A 58 -5.96 -3.89 5.86
C GLY A 58 -6.45 -3.13 7.10
N ARG A 59 -5.96 -3.52 8.28
CA ARG A 59 -6.36 -2.90 9.55
C ARG A 59 -6.05 -1.39 9.54
N GLY A 60 -7.10 -0.58 9.67
CA GLY A 60 -7.01 0.89 9.68
C GLY A 60 -7.05 1.55 8.29
N LEU A 61 -7.01 0.78 7.20
CA LEU A 61 -7.08 1.28 5.83
C LEU A 61 -7.84 0.28 4.92
N PRO A 62 -9.16 0.42 4.76
CA PRO A 62 -9.96 -0.50 3.97
C PRO A 62 -9.48 -0.60 2.51
N ALA A 63 -9.56 -1.79 1.92
CA ALA A 63 -9.16 -2.00 0.52
C ALA A 63 -10.08 -1.23 -0.45
N GLU A 64 -11.33 -1.02 -0.07
CA GLU A 64 -12.34 -0.24 -0.80
C GLU A 64 -11.85 1.18 -1.07
N GLU A 65 -11.16 1.79 -0.10
CA GLU A 65 -10.64 3.15 -0.23
C GLU A 65 -9.51 3.22 -1.27
N ILE A 66 -8.67 2.19 -1.33
CA ILE A 66 -7.59 2.08 -2.33
C ILE A 66 -8.17 1.82 -3.71
N ALA A 67 -9.17 0.94 -3.78
CA ALA A 67 -9.87 0.61 -5.01
C ALA A 67 -10.58 1.83 -5.59
N GLU A 68 -11.30 2.59 -4.76
CA GLU A 68 -11.96 3.84 -5.16
C GLU A 68 -10.93 4.86 -5.67
N ALA A 69 -9.83 5.07 -4.95
CA ALA A 69 -8.76 5.97 -5.39
C ALA A 69 -8.14 5.54 -6.73
N ALA A 70 -8.04 4.24 -6.98
CA ALA A 70 -7.52 3.67 -8.22
C ALA A 70 -8.57 3.56 -9.34
N GLY A 71 -9.86 3.82 -9.07
CA GLY A 71 -10.93 3.67 -10.06
C GLY A 71 -11.27 2.20 -10.38
N THR A 72 -11.17 1.33 -9.39
CA THR A 72 -11.48 -0.11 -9.48
C THR A 72 -12.28 -0.59 -8.26
N ILE A 73 -12.37 -1.91 -8.04
CA ILE A 73 -13.03 -2.58 -6.92
C ILE A 73 -12.03 -3.37 -6.08
N SER A 74 -12.33 -3.59 -4.79
CA SER A 74 -11.44 -4.32 -3.87
C SER A 74 -11.08 -5.72 -4.38
N TYR A 75 -11.98 -6.36 -5.14
CA TYR A 75 -11.75 -7.69 -5.70
C TYR A 75 -10.55 -7.73 -6.66
N GLU A 76 -10.34 -6.68 -7.46
CA GLU A 76 -9.15 -6.59 -8.32
C GLU A 76 -7.86 -6.45 -7.51
N LEU A 77 -7.92 -5.76 -6.36
CA LEU A 77 -6.76 -5.67 -5.46
C LEU A 77 -6.41 -7.03 -4.86
N PHE A 78 -7.42 -7.74 -4.34
CA PHE A 78 -7.23 -9.05 -3.72
C PHE A 78 -6.75 -10.10 -4.72
N CYS A 79 -7.37 -10.17 -5.90
CA CYS A 79 -6.98 -11.11 -6.95
C CYS A 79 -5.70 -10.68 -7.70
N GLY A 80 -5.29 -9.41 -7.59
CA GLY A 80 -4.10 -8.88 -8.24
C GLY A 80 -2.79 -9.22 -7.52
N VAL A 81 -2.84 -9.67 -6.26
CA VAL A 81 -1.66 -10.06 -5.47
C VAL A 81 -0.92 -11.20 -6.18
N THR A 82 0.38 -10.99 -6.44
CA THR A 82 1.18 -11.95 -7.22
C THR A 82 1.96 -12.91 -6.33
N GLN A 83 2.61 -13.89 -6.96
CA GLN A 83 3.46 -14.89 -6.29
C GLN A 83 4.71 -14.31 -5.59
N ARG A 84 5.04 -13.02 -5.81
CA ARG A 84 6.15 -12.36 -5.10
C ARG A 84 5.81 -12.06 -3.64
N VAL A 85 4.53 -11.92 -3.34
CA VAL A 85 4.04 -11.63 -1.99
C VAL A 85 4.02 -12.92 -1.18
N LYS A 86 4.62 -12.88 0.00
CA LYS A 86 4.59 -14.00 0.94
C LYS A 86 3.29 -13.96 1.73
N PHE A 87 2.61 -15.10 1.79
CA PHE A 87 1.45 -15.30 2.65
C PHE A 87 1.92 -15.83 4.01
N SER A 88 1.40 -15.24 5.08
CA SER A 88 1.57 -15.71 6.45
C SER A 88 0.20 -15.75 7.10
N GLU A 89 -0.05 -16.81 7.86
CA GLU A 89 -1.26 -16.96 8.66
C GLU A 89 -0.92 -16.53 10.10
N GLU A 90 -1.66 -15.55 10.62
CA GLU A 90 -1.64 -15.28 12.06
C GLU A 90 -2.77 -16.12 12.69
N GLU A 91 -2.41 -17.02 13.60
CA GLU A 91 -3.39 -17.78 14.35
C GLU A 91 -4.17 -16.79 15.23
N LEU A 92 -5.46 -16.61 14.91
CA LEU A 92 -6.36 -15.81 15.72
C LEU A 92 -6.59 -16.55 17.04
N GLY A 93 -5.74 -16.26 18.02
CA GLY A 93 -5.86 -16.73 19.40
C GLY A 93 -7.07 -16.15 20.13
#